data_AF-A0A8T7JQC8-F1
#
_entry.id   AF-A0A8T7JQC8-F1
#
_cell.length_a   1.000
_cell.length_b   1.000
_cell.length_c   1.000
_cell.angle_alpha   90.00
_cell.angle_beta   90.00
_cell.angle_gamma   90.00
#
_symmetry.space_group_name_H-M   'P 1'
#
loop_
_entity.id
_entity.type
_entity.pdbx_description
1 polymer ?
#
loop_
_entity_poly.entity_id
_entity_poly.type
_entity_poly.pdbx_seq_one_letter_code
_entity_poly.pdbx_strand_id
1 'polypeptide(L)'
;MDESPKFKPFGLSALALAILGWGGLYLVITLTLPFVWSRWGFFVLLLMALTGTALPIVFYLHQRFPTEPPADANVILRQAMWVGVYGATLAWLQLGRLVTLYVILGLAGGFIAAEYFIRIREKASHRPPIIHDDPSS
;
A
#
# COMPACT_ATOMS: atom_id res chain seq x y z
N MET A 1 -10.13 -7.28 28.06
CA MET A 1 -8.77 -7.81 27.89
C MET A 1 -8.28 -7.27 26.57
N ASP A 2 -7.51 -6.18 26.64
CA ASP A 2 -7.11 -5.37 25.49
C ASP A 2 -6.07 -6.11 24.66
N GLU A 3 -6.51 -6.82 23.62
CA GLU A 3 -5.62 -7.29 22.55
C GLU A 3 -5.19 -6.09 21.71
N SER A 4 -4.19 -5.36 22.21
CA SER A 4 -3.40 -4.44 21.41
C SER A 4 -2.86 -5.21 20.19
N PRO A 5 -3.20 -4.84 18.94
CA PRO A 5 -2.69 -5.54 17.77
C PRO A 5 -1.17 -5.39 17.78
N LYS A 6 -0.45 -6.47 18.12
CA LYS A 6 1.00 -6.48 18.23
C LYS A 6 1.57 -6.25 16.83
N PHE A 7 1.98 -5.02 16.58
CA PHE A 7 2.54 -4.53 15.31
C PHE A 7 3.90 -5.13 14.93
N LYS A 8 4.51 -5.92 15.82
CA LYS A 8 5.87 -6.47 15.67
C LYS A 8 6.08 -7.42 14.48
N PRO A 9 5.13 -8.31 14.07
CA PRO A 9 5.34 -9.16 12.90
C PRO A 9 5.19 -8.41 11.56
N PHE A 10 4.37 -7.36 11.51
CA PHE A 10 4.14 -6.57 10.28
C PHE A 10 5.36 -5.73 9.88
N GLY A 11 6.07 -5.16 10.87
CA GLY A 11 7.28 -4.40 10.60
C GLY A 11 8.40 -5.28 10.04
N LEU A 12 8.57 -6.49 10.58
CA LEU A 12 9.63 -7.40 10.12
C LEU A 12 9.37 -7.90 8.69
N SER A 13 8.13 -8.28 8.37
CA SER A 13 7.76 -8.70 7.02
C SER A 13 7.90 -7.56 6.02
N ALA A 14 7.50 -6.33 6.36
CA ALA A 14 7.67 -5.15 5.52
C ALA A 14 9.15 -4.83 5.25
N LEU A 15 10.00 -4.96 6.28
CA LEU A 15 11.43 -4.69 6.18
C LEU A 15 12.12 -5.77 5.32
N ALA A 16 11.76 -7.05 5.50
CA ALA A 16 12.19 -8.12 4.62
C ALA A 16 11.72 -7.88 3.17
N LEU A 17 10.48 -7.44 2.97
CA LEU A 17 9.93 -7.08 1.66
C LEU A 17 10.73 -5.95 0.99
N ALA A 18 11.06 -4.91 1.77
CA ALA A 18 11.83 -3.77 1.29
C ALA A 18 13.26 -4.18 0.91
N ILE A 19 13.94 -4.96 1.75
CA ILE A 19 15.30 -5.45 1.47
C ILE A 19 15.30 -6.34 0.23
N LEU A 20 14.36 -7.29 0.12
CA LEU A 20 14.25 -8.17 -1.04
C LEU A 20 13.90 -7.38 -2.31
N GLY A 21 12.98 -6.43 -2.22
CA GLY A 21 12.57 -5.57 -3.34
C GLY A 21 13.73 -4.71 -3.84
N TRP A 22 14.36 -3.93 -2.96
CA TRP A 22 15.49 -3.07 -3.33
C TRP A 22 16.73 -3.86 -3.75
N GLY A 23 17.04 -4.95 -3.04
CA GLY A 23 18.16 -5.83 -3.37
C GLY A 23 17.98 -6.50 -4.74
N GLY A 24 16.79 -7.05 -5.00
CA GLY A 24 16.48 -7.61 -6.31
C GLY A 24 16.50 -6.54 -7.40
N LEU A 25 15.95 -5.35 -7.13
CA LEU A 25 15.95 -4.24 -8.10
C LEU A 25 17.38 -3.82 -8.48
N TYR A 26 18.27 -3.71 -7.49
CA TYR A 26 19.69 -3.41 -7.71
C TYR A 26 20.36 -4.45 -8.61
N LEU A 27 20.14 -5.75 -8.33
CA LEU A 27 20.68 -6.84 -9.15
C LEU A 27 20.12 -6.81 -10.58
N VAL A 28 18.82 -6.57 -10.76
CA VAL A 28 18.21 -6.49 -12.09
C VAL A 28 18.81 -5.33 -12.89
N ILE A 29 18.97 -4.16 -12.29
CA ILE A 29 19.50 -2.98 -13.00
C ILE A 29 20.98 -3.16 -13.36
N THR A 30 21.77 -3.82 -12.51
CA THR A 30 23.23 -3.91 -12.68
C THR A 30 23.68 -5.15 -13.46
N LEU A 31 22.97 -6.28 -13.34
CA LEU A 31 23.39 -7.57 -13.88
C LEU A 31 22.56 -8.06 -15.06
N THR A 32 21.44 -7.41 -15.38
CA THR A 32 20.56 -7.89 -16.46
C THR A 32 20.38 -6.85 -17.56
N LEU A 33 20.32 -7.32 -18.80
CA LEU A 33 19.96 -6.48 -19.94
C LEU A 33 18.45 -6.22 -19.95
N PRO A 34 17.99 -5.08 -20.50
CA PRO A 34 16.59 -4.66 -20.50
C PRO A 34 15.72 -5.44 -21.52
N PHE A 35 15.80 -6.77 -21.50
CA PHE A 35 14.91 -7.69 -22.19
C PHE A 35 13.51 -7.65 -21.60
N VAL A 36 12.52 -8.20 -22.32
CA VAL A 36 11.10 -8.19 -21.91
C VAL A 36 10.92 -8.77 -20.51
N TRP A 37 11.52 -9.93 -20.21
CA TRP A 37 11.41 -10.59 -18.90
C TRP A 37 12.06 -9.82 -17.75
N SER A 38 13.24 -9.22 -17.99
CA SER A 38 13.93 -8.41 -16.98
C SER A 38 13.11 -7.18 -16.60
N ARG A 39 12.41 -6.54 -17.55
CA ARG A 39 11.51 -5.42 -17.27
C ARG A 39 10.35 -5.80 -16.34
N TRP A 40 9.73 -6.96 -16.55
CA TRP A 40 8.70 -7.47 -15.65
C TRP A 40 9.25 -7.71 -14.24
N GLY A 41 10.45 -8.29 -14.14
CA GLY A 41 11.17 -8.43 -12.87
C GLY A 41 11.37 -7.08 -12.19
N PHE A 42 11.83 -6.07 -12.92
CA PHE A 42 11.97 -4.70 -12.43
C PHE A 42 10.66 -4.15 -11.85
N PHE A 43 9.51 -4.30 -12.54
CA PHE A 43 8.24 -3.78 -12.02
C PHE A 43 7.77 -4.48 -10.76
N VAL A 44 7.89 -5.81 -10.70
CA VAL A 44 7.50 -6.58 -9.51
C VAL A 44 8.39 -6.21 -8.32
N LEU A 45 9.70 -6.10 -8.55
CA LEU A 45 10.66 -5.72 -7.51
C LEU A 45 10.48 -4.27 -7.06
N LEU A 46 10.19 -3.36 -7.98
CA LEU A 46 9.88 -1.96 -7.67
C LEU A 46 8.60 -1.85 -6.84
N LEU A 47 7.54 -2.56 -7.23
CA LEU A 47 6.30 -2.64 -6.46
C LEU A 47 6.56 -3.14 -5.03
N MET A 48 7.35 -4.20 -4.89
CA MET A 48 7.70 -4.82 -3.61
C MET A 48 8.57 -3.88 -2.75
N ALA A 49 9.57 -3.23 -3.36
CA ALA A 49 10.45 -2.26 -2.72
C ALA A 49 9.66 -1.07 -2.17
N LEU A 50 8.81 -0.47 -3.01
CA LEU A 50 8.00 0.68 -2.63
C LEU A 50 6.96 0.31 -1.57
N THR A 51 6.24 -0.80 -1.73
CA THR A 51 5.26 -1.28 -0.73
C THR A 51 5.94 -1.55 0.61
N GLY A 52 7.08 -2.25 0.60
CA GLY A 52 7.85 -2.54 1.81
C GLY A 52 8.36 -1.29 2.53
N THR A 53 8.78 -0.26 1.78
CA THR A 53 9.19 1.03 2.37
C THR A 53 8.02 1.92 2.79
N ALA A 54 6.89 1.85 2.09
CA ALA A 54 5.70 2.64 2.42
C ALA A 54 5.01 2.16 3.69
N LEU A 55 5.06 0.85 3.97
CA LEU A 55 4.42 0.24 5.14
C LEU A 55 4.85 0.85 6.48
N PRO A 56 6.16 0.99 6.81
CA PRO A 56 6.58 1.67 8.04
C PRO A 56 6.25 3.17 8.05
N ILE A 57 6.27 3.82 6.88
CA ILE A 57 5.94 5.25 6.75
C ILE A 57 4.46 5.48 7.07
N VAL A 58 3.56 4.70 6.45
CA VAL A 58 2.12 4.78 6.67
C VAL A 58 1.77 4.42 8.11
N PHE A 59 2.40 3.39 8.67
CA PHE A 59 2.23 3.07 10.08
C PHE A 59 2.61 4.23 11.00
N TYR A 60 3.78 4.83 10.77
CA TYR A 60 4.24 5.98 11.54
C TYR A 60 3.28 7.18 11.42
N LEU A 61 2.74 7.44 10.23
CA LEU A 61 1.75 8.49 10.01
C LEU A 61 0.45 8.23 10.79
N HIS A 62 -0.06 7.00 10.81
CA HIS A 62 -1.25 6.64 11.61
C HIS A 62 -0.99 6.72 13.11
N GLN A 63 0.23 6.39 13.56
CA GLN A 63 0.63 6.59 14.96
C GLN A 63 0.70 8.08 15.32
N ARG A 64 1.09 8.94 14.37
CA ARG A 64 1.19 10.39 14.58
C ARG A 64 -0.15 11.11 14.49
N PHE A 65 -1.05 10.65 13.61
CA PHE A 65 -2.38 11.19 13.39
C PHE A 65 -3.45 10.12 13.67
N PRO A 66 -3.64 9.74 14.95
CA PRO A 66 -4.67 8.79 15.34
C PRO A 66 -6.03 9.32 14.91
N THR A 67 -6.70 8.58 14.03
CA THR A 67 -8.07 8.86 13.59
C THR A 67 -9.02 8.03 14.45
N GLU A 68 -10.16 8.60 14.85
CA GLU A 68 -11.27 7.86 15.44
C GLU A 68 -12.25 7.46 14.32
N PRO A 69 -12.54 6.16 14.09
CA PRO A 69 -12.08 4.95 14.77
C PRO A 69 -10.66 4.47 14.34
N PRO A 70 -10.00 3.61 15.15
CA PRO A 70 -8.64 3.13 14.91
C PRO A 70 -8.49 2.51 13.52
N ALA A 71 -7.42 2.88 12.82
CA ALA A 71 -7.15 2.34 11.49
C ALA A 71 -6.87 0.83 11.57
N ASP A 72 -7.69 0.05 10.88
CA ASP A 72 -7.52 -1.40 10.76
C ASP A 72 -6.21 -1.72 10.02
N ALA A 73 -5.52 -2.80 10.42
CA ALA A 73 -4.25 -3.22 9.83
C ALA A 73 -4.37 -3.44 8.31
N ASN A 74 -5.57 -3.86 7.85
CA ASN A 74 -5.87 -4.03 6.44
C ASN A 74 -5.84 -2.70 5.65
N VAL A 75 -6.27 -1.60 6.26
CA VAL A 75 -6.24 -0.26 5.64
C VAL A 75 -4.80 0.21 5.48
N ILE A 76 -3.96 0.00 6.50
CA ILE A 76 -2.53 0.38 6.47
C ILE A 76 -1.81 -0.40 5.36
N LEU A 77 -2.05 -1.70 5.25
CA LEU A 77 -1.47 -2.54 4.20
C LEU A 77 -1.90 -2.09 2.81
N ARG A 78 -3.21 -1.82 2.62
CA ARG A 78 -3.76 -1.33 1.35
C ARG A 78 -3.16 0.01 0.94
N GLN A 79 -3.03 0.97 1.87
CA GLN A 79 -2.40 2.26 1.60
C GLN A 79 -0.93 2.09 1.17
N ALA A 80 -0.18 1.22 1.86
CA ALA A 80 1.20 0.93 1.48
C ALA A 80 1.30 0.28 0.09
N MET A 81 0.38 -0.65 -0.23
CA MET A 81 0.30 -1.27 -1.56
C MET A 81 -0.03 -0.25 -2.65
N TRP A 82 -0.94 0.69 -2.39
CA TRP A 82 -1.28 1.75 -3.34
C TRP A 82 -0.07 2.61 -3.70
N VAL A 83 0.82 2.90 -2.75
CA VAL A 83 2.08 3.62 -3.03
C VAL A 83 2.96 2.82 -3.99
N GLY A 84 3.05 1.50 -3.78
CA GLY A 84 3.80 0.63 -4.68
C GLY A 84 3.19 0.58 -6.09
N VAL A 85 1.86 0.40 -6.19
CA VAL A 85 1.15 0.36 -7.49
C VAL A 85 1.30 1.68 -8.22
N TYR A 86 1.20 2.80 -7.50
CA TYR A 86 1.40 4.15 -8.03
C TYR A 86 2.80 4.29 -8.64
N GLY A 87 3.84 3.95 -7.88
CA GLY A 87 5.23 4.06 -8.37
C GLY A 87 5.53 3.10 -9.53
N ALA A 88 5.00 1.88 -9.51
CA ALA A 88 5.14 0.93 -10.62
C ALA A 88 4.45 1.45 -11.88
N THR A 89 3.27 2.05 -11.74
CA THR A 89 2.53 2.66 -12.86
C THR A 89 3.27 3.87 -13.43
N LEU A 90 3.84 4.72 -12.57
CA LEU A 90 4.68 5.83 -13.02
C LEU A 90 5.92 5.34 -13.77
N ALA A 91 6.63 4.34 -13.24
CA ALA A 91 7.78 3.75 -13.92
C ALA A 91 7.39 3.14 -15.28
N TRP A 92 6.19 2.54 -15.37
CA TRP A 92 5.65 2.02 -16.61
C TRP A 92 5.39 3.14 -17.63
N LEU A 93 4.75 4.23 -17.20
CA LEU A 93 4.53 5.40 -18.06
C LEU A 93 5.85 6.08 -18.47
N GLN A 94 6.88 5.99 -17.63
CA GLN A 94 8.20 6.56 -17.91
C GLN A 94 8.88 5.85 -19.08
N LEU A 95 8.70 4.53 -19.22
CA LEU A 95 9.16 3.78 -20.39
C LEU A 95 8.51 4.26 -21.69
N GLY A 96 7.24 4.67 -21.64
CA GLY A 96 6.53 5.31 -22.75
C GLY A 96 6.87 6.79 -22.95
N ARG A 97 7.69 7.40 -22.08
CA ARG A 97 7.95 8.85 -21.99
C ARG A 97 6.68 9.70 -21.88
N LEU A 98 5.66 9.15 -21.21
CA LEU A 98 4.38 9.82 -20.99
C LEU A 98 4.32 10.52 -19.62
N VAL A 99 5.35 10.35 -18.79
CA VAL A 99 5.42 10.98 -17.47
C VAL A 99 5.71 12.46 -17.61
N THR A 100 4.69 13.27 -17.39
CA THR A 100 4.77 14.72 -17.19
C THR A 100 4.31 15.06 -15.78
N LEU A 101 4.63 16.26 -15.31
CA LEU A 101 4.19 16.71 -13.98
C LEU A 101 2.66 16.60 -13.80
N TYR A 102 1.90 16.92 -14.85
CA TYR A 102 0.44 16.79 -14.85
C TYR A 102 -0.02 15.34 -14.73
N VAL A 103 0.66 14.40 -15.38
CA VAL A 103 0.34 12.97 -15.27
C VAL A 103 0.64 12.46 -13.86
N ILE A 104 1.76 12.86 -13.26
CA ILE A 104 2.11 12.50 -11.88
C ILE A 104 1.02 12.96 -10.91
N LEU A 105 0.65 14.24 -10.98
CA LEU A 105 -0.36 14.84 -10.10
C LEU A 105 -1.77 14.28 -10.36
N GLY A 106 -2.15 14.14 -11.64
CA GLY A 106 -3.45 13.60 -12.02
C GLY A 106 -3.63 12.15 -11.57
N LEU A 107 -2.58 11.32 -11.72
CA LEU A 107 -2.61 9.92 -11.30
C LEU A 107 -2.58 9.79 -9.77
N ALA A 108 -1.85 10.67 -9.07
CA ALA A 108 -1.88 10.73 -7.61
C ALA A 108 -3.28 11.09 -7.10
N GLY A 109 -3.89 12.12 -7.69
CA GLY A 109 -5.27 12.52 -7.37
C GLY A 109 -6.28 11.41 -7.65
N GLY A 110 -6.15 10.72 -8.78
CA GLY A 110 -7.01 9.58 -9.13
C GLY A 110 -6.90 8.41 -8.15
N PHE A 111 -5.69 8.07 -7.71
CA PHE A 111 -5.46 7.02 -6.71
C PHE A 111 -6.02 7.40 -5.34
N ILE A 112 -5.81 8.65 -4.90
CA ILE A 112 -6.38 9.17 -3.64
C ILE A 112 -7.91 9.11 -3.68
N ALA A 113 -8.51 9.51 -4.81
CA ALA A 113 -9.95 9.43 -5.01
C ALA A 113 -10.43 7.96 -4.97
N ALA A 114 -9.75 7.04 -5.67
CA ALA A 114 -10.09 5.62 -5.66
C ALA A 114 -10.07 5.03 -4.24
N GLU A 115 -9.04 5.33 -3.45
CA GLU A 115 -8.95 4.89 -2.05
C GLU A 115 -10.09 5.49 -1.21
N TYR A 116 -10.40 6.77 -1.42
CA TYR A 116 -11.51 7.43 -0.73
C TYR A 116 -12.86 6.79 -1.05
N PHE A 117 -13.13 6.47 -2.31
CA PHE A 117 -14.33 5.77 -2.74
C PHE A 117 -14.45 4.36 -2.14
N ILE A 118 -13.34 3.61 -2.13
CA ILE A 118 -13.29 2.27 -1.50
C ILE A 118 -13.60 2.38 -0.01
N ARG A 119 -13.01 3.38 0.67
CA ARG A 119 -13.22 3.61 2.11
C ARG A 119 -14.66 4.00 2.44
N ILE A 120 -15.31 4.80 1.58
CA ILE A 120 -16.75 5.10 1.72
C ILE A 120 -17.58 3.83 1.59
N ARG A 121 -17.29 3.00 0.58
CA ARG A 121 -18.00 1.73 0.36
C ARG A 121 -17.85 0.77 1.54
N GLU A 122 -16.66 0.70 2.12
CA GLU A 122 -16.36 -0.12 3.30
C GLU A 122 -17.14 0.35 4.54
N LYS A 123 -17.22 1.67 4.76
CA LYS A 123 -18.07 2.26 5.81
C LYS A 123 -19.57 2.02 5.58
N ALA A 124 -20.04 2.14 4.34
CA ALA A 124 -21.44 1.93 4.00
C ALA A 124 -21.89 0.47 4.13
N SER A 125 -20.96 -0.48 3.96
CA SER A 125 -21.25 -1.91 4.12
C SER A 125 -21.24 -2.39 5.57
N HIS A 126 -20.79 -1.57 6.52
CA HIS A 126 -20.84 -1.88 7.95
C HIS A 126 -22.29 -1.71 8.45
N ARG A 127 -23.06 -2.79 8.43
CA ARG A 127 -24.37 -2.85 9.09
C ARG A 127 -24.14 -2.86 10.61
N PRO A 128 -24.78 -1.99 11.41
CA PRO A 128 -24.68 -2.07 12.86
C PRO A 128 -25.16 -3.45 13.34
N PRO A 129 -24.54 -4.03 14.38
CA PRO A 129 -24.97 -5.30 14.93
C PRO A 129 -26.44 -5.18 15.34
N ILE A 130 -27.28 -6.09 14.85
CA ILE A 130 -28.67 -6.19 15.27
C ILE A 130 -28.62 -6.69 16.72
N ILE A 131 -28.87 -5.79 17.66
CA ILE A 131 -29.05 -6.14 19.07
C ILE A 131 -30.33 -6.98 19.11
N HIS A 132 -30.17 -8.30 19.30
CA HIS A 132 -31.30 -9.13 19.72
C HIS A 132 -31.61 -8.71 21.15
N ASP A 133 -32.67 -7.92 21.33
CA ASP A 133 -33.29 -7.74 22.64
C ASP A 133 -33.84 -9.12 23.04
N ASP A 134 -33.09 -9.82 23.90
CA ASP A 134 -33.54 -11.04 24.55
C ASP A 134 -34.64 -10.63 25.55
N PRO A 135 -35.91 -11.05 25.36
CA PRO A 135 -36.96 -10.71 26.31
C PRO A 135 -36.67 -11.44 27.61
N SER A 136 -36.14 -10.71 28.59
CA SER A 136 -35.99 -11.15 29.97
C SER A 136 -37.33 -11.73 30.46
N SER A 137 -37.29 -13.01 30.79
CA SER A 137 -38.39 -13.82 31.34
C SER A 137 -38.91 -13.29 32.68
#